data_AF-A0A850HJB0-F1
#
_entry.id   AF-A0A850HJB0-F1
#
_cell.length_a   1.000
_cell.length_b   1.000
_cell.length_c   1.000
_cell.angle_alpha   90.00
_cell.angle_beta   90.00
_cell.angle_gamma   90.00
#
_symmetry.space_group_name_H-M   'P 1'
#
loop_
_entity.id
_entity.type
_entity.pdbx_description
1 polymer ?
#
loop_
_entity_poly.entity_id
_entity_poly.type
_entity_poly.pdbx_seq_one_letter_code
_entity_poly.pdbx_strand_id
1 'polypeptide(L)'
;MGGRGTFAAGKQAAYTYETVGKVDGVKIINPIDKSKSLKLPEESHSSVGYVLYDKDGVFHQYREYNSNHEIVLEIGYHHEKSLGHGDILHVHVHNTPGVEHHGQADKFVIKPGHPLYEKYKKLFKGVKQ
;
A
#
# COMPACT_ATOMS: atom_id res chain seq x y z
N MET A 1 -10.29 -31.42 -2.95
CA MET A 1 -9.26 -30.36 -2.96
C MET A 1 -9.68 -29.38 -4.06
N GLY A 2 -10.49 -28.34 -3.85
CA GLY A 2 -10.41 -27.25 -2.85
C GLY A 2 -9.47 -26.17 -3.43
N GLY A 3 -9.89 -25.00 -3.93
CA GLY A 3 -11.17 -24.30 -3.84
C GLY A 3 -11.50 -23.45 -5.07
N ARG A 4 -12.71 -22.91 -5.03
CA ARG A 4 -13.53 -22.39 -6.12
C ARG A 4 -13.07 -21.01 -6.61
N GLY A 5 -12.47 -20.97 -7.80
CA GLY A 5 -12.51 -19.78 -8.65
C GLY A 5 -13.92 -19.62 -9.22
N THR A 6 -14.81 -18.99 -8.45
CA THR A 6 -16.07 -18.49 -8.99
C THR A 6 -15.72 -17.28 -9.84
N PHE A 7 -15.43 -17.49 -11.13
CA PHE A 7 -15.45 -16.45 -12.14
C PHE A 7 -16.90 -15.97 -12.29
N ALA A 8 -17.33 -15.08 -11.40
CA ALA A 8 -18.59 -14.39 -11.55
C ALA A 8 -18.52 -13.49 -12.79
N ALA A 9 -19.42 -13.74 -13.72
CA ALA A 9 -19.56 -13.01 -14.97
C ALA A 9 -19.58 -11.48 -14.77
N GLY A 10 -18.78 -10.76 -15.55
CA GLY A 10 -19.28 -9.54 -16.19
C GLY A 10 -19.12 -8.19 -15.48
N LYS A 11 -18.15 -8.00 -14.57
CA LYS A 11 -17.58 -6.67 -14.32
C LYS A 11 -16.09 -6.81 -14.04
N GLN A 12 -15.24 -6.52 -15.03
CA GLN A 12 -13.85 -6.18 -14.75
C GLN A 12 -13.90 -5.07 -13.69
N ALA A 13 -13.47 -5.34 -12.47
CA ALA A 13 -13.46 -4.32 -11.42
C ALA A 13 -12.76 -3.11 -12.00
N ALA A 14 -13.51 -2.02 -12.18
CA ALA A 14 -12.98 -0.84 -12.83
C ALA A 14 -11.73 -0.43 -12.04
N TYR A 15 -10.58 -0.37 -12.72
CA TYR A 15 -9.35 0.10 -12.10
C TYR A 15 -9.67 1.41 -11.38
N THR A 16 -9.51 1.43 -10.06
CA THR A 16 -9.77 2.64 -9.26
C THR A 16 -8.56 3.56 -9.24
N TYR A 17 -7.47 3.14 -9.89
CA TYR A 17 -6.18 3.80 -9.88
C TYR A 17 -5.52 3.80 -11.26
N GLU A 18 -4.80 4.87 -11.57
CA GLU A 18 -3.98 5.03 -12.77
C GLU A 18 -2.49 5.02 -12.40
N THR A 19 -1.64 4.39 -13.21
CA THR A 19 -0.19 4.44 -12.99
C THR A 19 0.36 5.76 -13.52
N VAL A 20 0.79 6.63 -12.62
CA VAL A 20 1.35 7.96 -12.96
C VAL A 20 2.86 7.93 -13.16
N GLY A 21 3.53 6.85 -12.72
CA GLY A 21 4.96 6.70 -12.90
C GLY A 21 5.53 5.46 -12.24
N LYS A 22 6.86 5.41 -12.19
CA LYS A 22 7.60 4.33 -11.55
C LYS A 22 8.83 4.90 -10.86
N VAL A 23 9.06 4.52 -9.61
CA VAL A 23 10.26 4.86 -8.85
C VAL A 23 10.90 3.56 -8.37
N ASP A 24 12.17 3.35 -8.72
CA ASP A 24 12.97 2.23 -8.17
C ASP A 24 12.31 0.84 -8.38
N GLY A 25 11.65 0.59 -9.51
CA GLY A 25 10.94 -0.68 -9.72
C GLY A 25 9.46 -0.67 -9.30
N VAL A 26 9.07 0.27 -8.45
CA VAL A 26 7.74 0.38 -7.83
C VAL A 26 6.83 1.29 -8.65
N LYS A 27 5.65 0.82 -9.01
CA LYS A 27 4.66 1.63 -9.74
C LYS A 27 4.01 2.63 -8.80
N ILE A 28 4.02 3.89 -9.19
CA ILE A 28 3.26 4.95 -8.51
C ILE A 28 1.89 4.98 -9.16
N ILE A 29 0.87 4.85 -8.33
CA ILE A 29 -0.53 4.89 -8.74
C ILE A 29 -1.25 6.03 -8.03
N ASN A 30 -2.17 6.67 -8.75
CA ASN A 30 -3.07 7.67 -8.19
C ASN A 30 -4.51 7.18 -8.34
N PRO A 31 -5.42 7.53 -7.42
CA PRO A 31 -6.83 7.23 -7.60
C PRO A 31 -7.37 7.96 -8.84
N ILE A 32 -8.08 7.23 -9.72
CA ILE A 32 -8.78 7.83 -10.87
C ILE A 32 -9.95 8.67 -10.36
N ASP A 33 -10.63 8.18 -9.33
CA ASP A 33 -11.77 8.84 -8.71
C ASP A 33 -11.37 9.37 -7.32
N LYS A 34 -11.22 10.69 -7.22
CA LYS A 34 -10.79 11.39 -5.99
C LYS A 34 -11.85 11.35 -4.87
N SER A 35 -13.07 10.94 -5.18
CA SER A 35 -14.18 10.84 -4.22
C SER A 35 -14.36 9.42 -3.67
N LYS A 36 -13.63 8.43 -4.22
CA LYS A 36 -13.70 7.04 -3.78
C LYS A 36 -12.57 6.70 -2.82
N SER A 37 -12.82 5.71 -1.96
CA SER A 37 -11.84 5.24 -0.99
C SER A 37 -10.54 4.83 -1.67
N LEU A 38 -9.44 5.40 -1.17
CA LEU A 38 -8.06 5.11 -1.49
C LEU A 38 -7.72 3.66 -1.12
N LYS A 39 -8.03 2.70 -2.01
CA LYS A 39 -7.70 1.29 -1.79
C LYS A 39 -6.64 0.84 -2.79
N LEU A 40 -5.49 0.44 -2.26
CA LEU A 40 -4.48 -0.27 -3.02
C LEU A 40 -5.02 -1.64 -3.46
N PRO A 41 -4.57 -2.18 -4.60
CA PRO A 41 -5.00 -3.50 -5.05
C PRO A 41 -4.70 -4.56 -3.99
N GLU A 42 -5.63 -5.48 -3.80
CA GLU A 42 -5.48 -6.57 -2.82
C GLU A 42 -4.45 -7.61 -3.28
N GLU A 43 -4.20 -7.69 -4.59
CA GLU A 43 -3.24 -8.59 -5.22
C GLU A 43 -2.31 -7.80 -6.15
N SER A 44 -1.04 -8.20 -6.23
CA SER A 44 -0.18 -7.67 -7.29
C SER A 44 -0.55 -8.29 -8.62
N HIS A 45 -0.52 -7.53 -9.71
CA HIS A 45 -0.72 -8.11 -11.05
C HIS A 45 0.59 -8.16 -11.84
N SER A 46 1.51 -7.22 -11.61
CA SER A 46 2.76 -7.12 -12.41
C SER A 46 3.84 -6.23 -11.79
N SER A 47 3.81 -6.00 -10.47
CA SER A 47 4.75 -5.09 -9.80
C SER A 47 5.18 -5.65 -8.46
N VAL A 48 6.42 -5.40 -8.06
CA VAL A 48 6.91 -5.75 -6.71
C VAL A 48 6.20 -4.95 -5.62
N GLY A 49 5.66 -3.79 -5.98
CA GLY A 49 4.88 -2.94 -5.08
C GLY A 49 4.15 -1.83 -5.81
N TYR A 50 3.25 -1.19 -5.09
CA TYR A 50 2.50 -0.01 -5.54
C TYR A 50 2.55 1.08 -4.47
N VAL A 51 2.82 2.31 -4.90
CA VAL A 51 2.76 3.52 -4.06
C VAL A 51 1.55 4.33 -4.45
N LEU A 52 0.75 4.71 -3.46
CA LEU A 52 -0.37 5.62 -3.59
C LEU A 52 0.04 7.02 -3.14
N TYR A 53 -0.12 7.99 -4.03
CA TYR A 53 -0.04 9.40 -3.69
C TYR A 53 -1.43 10.02 -3.58
N ASP A 54 -1.56 10.94 -2.63
CA ASP A 54 -2.73 11.78 -2.45
C ASP A 54 -2.83 12.84 -3.57
N LYS A 55 -3.94 13.60 -3.63
CA LYS A 55 -4.17 14.63 -4.64
C LYS A 55 -3.07 15.70 -4.70
N ASP A 56 -2.42 15.96 -3.58
CA ASP A 56 -1.30 16.91 -3.47
C ASP A 56 0.05 16.30 -3.88
N GLY A 57 0.07 15.03 -4.33
CA GLY A 57 1.29 14.29 -4.64
C GLY A 57 2.08 13.88 -3.38
N VAL A 58 1.41 13.88 -2.23
CA VAL A 58 1.94 13.47 -0.94
C VAL A 58 1.78 11.96 -0.79
N PHE A 59 2.80 11.29 -0.25
CA PHE A 59 2.73 9.88 0.09
C PHE A 59 1.56 9.57 1.01
N HIS A 60 0.71 8.66 0.58
CA HIS A 60 -0.43 8.19 1.37
C HIS A 60 -0.21 6.76 1.85
N GLN A 61 0.14 5.85 0.93
CA GLN A 61 0.36 4.45 1.27
C GLN A 61 1.32 3.76 0.29
N TYR A 62 2.03 2.75 0.76
CA TYR A 62 2.81 1.81 -0.04
C TYR A 62 2.39 0.39 0.34
N ARG A 63 2.37 -0.50 -0.63
CA ARG A 63 2.16 -1.93 -0.43
C ARG A 63 3.15 -2.72 -1.28
N GLU A 64 3.83 -3.65 -0.63
CA GLU A 64 4.82 -4.55 -1.20
C GLU A 64 4.25 -5.96 -1.24
N TYR A 65 4.54 -6.66 -2.33
CA TYR A 65 4.04 -8.00 -2.57
C TYR A 65 5.20 -8.95 -2.83
N ASN A 66 5.03 -10.20 -2.41
CA ASN A 66 5.97 -11.26 -2.73
C ASN A 66 5.76 -11.80 -4.16
N SER A 67 6.59 -12.78 -4.55
CA SER A 67 6.47 -13.46 -5.85
C SER A 67 5.16 -14.22 -6.05
N ASN A 68 4.43 -14.53 -4.98
CA ASN A 68 3.10 -15.14 -5.04
C ASN A 68 1.99 -14.09 -5.14
N HIS A 69 2.33 -12.81 -5.32
CA HIS A 69 1.39 -11.69 -5.39
C HIS A 69 0.64 -11.40 -4.08
N GLU A 70 1.16 -11.90 -2.96
CA GLU A 70 0.61 -11.72 -1.61
C GLU A 70 1.25 -10.52 -0.92
N ILE A 71 0.47 -9.81 -0.11
CA ILE A 71 0.92 -8.65 0.66
C ILE A 71 1.88 -9.12 1.76
N VAL A 72 3.06 -8.51 1.82
CA VAL A 72 4.06 -8.78 2.88
C VAL A 72 4.35 -7.56 3.74
N LEU A 73 4.22 -6.37 3.17
CA LEU A 73 4.54 -5.14 3.87
C LEU A 73 3.68 -4.00 3.34
N GLU A 74 3.21 -3.17 4.25
CA GLU A 74 2.48 -1.95 3.95
C GLU A 74 3.05 -0.80 4.74
N ILE A 75 3.11 0.37 4.14
CA ILE A 75 3.52 1.60 4.81
C ILE A 75 2.42 2.61 4.60
N GLY A 76 1.79 3.08 5.66
CA GLY A 76 0.77 4.11 5.62
C GLY A 76 1.28 5.43 6.18
N TYR A 77 0.89 6.53 5.56
CA TYR A 77 0.97 7.87 6.14
C TYR A 77 -0.44 8.43 6.24
N HIS A 78 -1.07 8.14 7.37
CA HIS A 78 -2.41 8.63 7.67
C HIS A 78 -2.60 8.74 9.18
N HIS A 79 -3.68 9.42 9.56
CA HIS A 79 -4.06 9.52 10.96
C HIS A 79 -4.51 8.17 11.51
N GLU A 80 -3.68 7.58 12.37
CA GLU A 80 -3.94 6.31 13.04
C GLU A 80 -4.20 6.58 14.53
N LYS A 81 -5.47 6.45 14.95
CA LYS A 81 -5.92 6.78 16.32
C LYS A 81 -5.16 6.04 17.41
N SER A 82 -4.62 4.86 17.08
CA SER A 82 -3.88 4.02 18.03
C SER A 82 -2.41 4.43 18.21
N LEU A 83 -1.84 5.20 17.27
CA LEU A 83 -0.40 5.49 17.23
C LEU A 83 -0.07 6.96 17.54
N GLY A 84 -1.06 7.85 17.51
CA GLY A 84 -0.91 9.23 17.99
C GLY A 84 -1.88 10.22 17.34
N HIS A 85 -1.58 11.51 17.50
CA HIS A 85 -2.34 12.62 16.90
C HIS A 85 -1.67 13.10 15.61
N GLY A 86 -2.48 13.34 14.57
CA GLY A 86 -2.01 13.76 13.24
C GLY A 86 -1.67 12.60 12.31
N ASP A 87 -1.16 12.91 11.12
CA ASP A 87 -0.70 11.93 10.14
C ASP A 87 0.63 11.33 10.58
N ILE A 88 0.67 10.01 10.73
CA ILE A 88 1.84 9.30 11.25
C ILE A 88 2.27 8.26 10.24
N LEU A 89 3.56 8.25 9.94
CA LEU A 89 4.16 7.23 9.10
C LEU A 89 4.34 5.94 9.89
N HIS A 90 3.60 4.91 9.51
CA HIS A 90 3.62 3.61 10.17
C HIS A 90 3.73 2.49 9.13
N VAL A 91 4.27 1.37 9.57
CA VAL A 91 4.47 0.17 8.76
C VAL A 91 3.63 -0.93 9.35
N HIS A 92 2.96 -1.70 8.50
CA HIS A 92 2.35 -2.98 8.81
C HIS A 92 3.20 -4.06 8.16
N VAL A 93 3.78 -4.94 8.97
CA VAL A 93 4.56 -6.09 8.50
C VAL A 93 3.71 -7.34 8.67
N HIS A 94 3.44 -8.01 7.55
CA HIS A 94 2.69 -9.27 7.56
C HIS A 94 3.68 -10.41 7.75
N ASN A 95 3.69 -11.00 8.95
CA ASN A 95 4.50 -12.18 9.23
C ASN A 95 4.07 -13.39 8.39
N THR A 96 2.78 -13.48 8.11
CA THR A 96 2.21 -14.47 7.19
C THR A 96 1.69 -13.71 5.96
N PRO A 97 2.19 -14.01 4.75
CA PRO A 97 1.73 -13.36 3.54
C PRO A 97 0.24 -13.63 3.30
N GLY A 98 -0.49 -12.63 2.79
CA GLY A 98 -1.89 -12.76 2.40
C GLY A 98 -2.85 -11.80 3.10
N VAL A 99 -3.85 -11.31 2.37
CA VAL A 99 -4.86 -10.35 2.88
C VAL A 99 -5.66 -10.91 4.06
N GLU A 100 -5.76 -12.24 4.15
CA GLU A 100 -6.47 -12.98 5.21
C GLU A 100 -5.80 -12.77 6.58
N HIS A 101 -4.50 -12.52 6.59
CA HIS A 101 -3.68 -12.32 7.79
C HIS A 101 -3.46 -10.86 8.13
N HIS A 102 -4.13 -9.93 7.42
CA HIS A 102 -3.97 -8.50 7.65
C HIS A 102 -4.30 -8.06 9.08
N GLY A 103 -5.19 -8.78 9.78
CA GLY A 103 -5.49 -8.51 11.20
C GLY A 103 -4.36 -8.87 12.17
N GLN A 104 -3.35 -9.63 11.73
CA GLN A 104 -2.21 -10.08 12.54
C GLN A 104 -0.90 -9.36 12.18
N ALA A 105 -0.97 -8.36 11.29
CA ALA A 105 0.22 -7.61 10.89
C ALA A 105 0.77 -6.80 12.07
N ASP A 106 2.08 -6.85 12.25
CA ASP A 106 2.77 -6.06 13.26
C ASP A 106 2.78 -4.60 12.81
N LYS A 107 2.25 -3.70 13.65
CA LYS A 107 2.22 -2.26 13.34
C LYS A 107 3.18 -1.47 14.21
N PHE A 108 4.02 -0.67 13.56
CA PHE A 108 4.93 0.23 14.26
C PHE A 108 5.17 1.51 13.48
N VAL A 109 5.44 2.58 14.22
CA VAL A 109 5.76 3.90 13.65
C VAL A 109 7.20 3.93 13.19
N ILE A 110 7.45 4.49 12.00
CA ILE A 110 8.79 4.73 11.50
C ILE A 110 9.08 6.23 11.44
N LYS A 111 10.32 6.58 11.79
CA LYS A 111 10.83 7.96 11.81
C LYS A 111 12.17 8.02 11.06
N PRO A 112 12.69 9.22 10.73
CA PRO A 112 14.02 9.36 10.14
C PRO A 112 15.06 8.63 10.96
N GLY A 113 15.97 7.93 10.29
CA GLY A 113 16.96 7.08 10.95
C GLY A 113 16.51 5.64 11.18
N HIS A 114 15.22 5.30 10.99
CA HIS A 114 14.81 3.90 10.96
C HIS A 114 15.25 3.24 9.64
N PRO A 115 15.77 2.00 9.63
CA PRO A 115 16.27 1.36 8.39
C PRO A 115 15.20 1.25 7.29
N LEU A 116 13.96 0.92 7.65
CA LEU A 116 12.83 0.93 6.71
C LEU A 116 12.51 2.33 6.19
N TYR A 117 12.64 3.34 7.04
CA TYR A 117 12.45 4.71 6.59
C TYR A 117 13.49 5.07 5.53
N GLU A 118 14.77 4.81 5.82
CA GLU A 118 15.87 5.10 4.90
C GLU A 118 15.77 4.33 3.58
N LYS A 119 15.28 3.08 3.62
CA LYS A 119 15.04 2.26 2.43
C LYS A 119 13.97 2.85 1.52
N TYR A 120 12.85 3.29 2.09
CA TYR A 120 11.68 3.75 1.34
C TYR A 120 11.52 5.28 1.29
N LYS A 121 12.47 6.07 1.84
CA LYS A 121 12.38 7.55 1.89
C LYS A 121 12.20 8.22 0.54
N LYS A 122 12.69 7.59 -0.54
CA LYS A 122 12.47 8.06 -1.91
C LYS A 122 11.00 8.09 -2.30
N LEU A 123 10.18 7.24 -1.69
CA LEU A 123 8.75 7.13 -1.93
C LEU A 123 7.94 8.12 -1.08
N PHE A 124 8.46 8.53 0.08
CA PHE A 124 7.80 9.41 1.06
C PHE A 124 7.79 10.89 0.66
N LYS A 125 7.39 11.16 -0.58
CA LYS A 125 7.26 12.51 -1.10
C LYS A 125 6.21 13.29 -0.32
N GLY A 126 6.55 14.48 0.19
CA GLY A 126 5.59 15.37 0.86
C GLY A 126 5.15 14.96 2.27
N VAL A 127 5.71 13.88 2.83
CA VAL A 127 5.48 13.49 4.23
C VAL A 127 6.04 14.57 5.15
N LYS A 128 5.20 15.12 6.04
CA LYS A 128 5.64 16.04 7.09
C LYS A 128 5.95 15.23 8.34
N GLN A 129 7.04 15.58 9.03
CA GLN A 129 7.49 14.93 10.25
C GLN A 129 7.47 15.88 11.43
#